data_AF-A0A8R1XMP5-F1
#
_entry.id   AF-A0A8R1XMP5-F1
#
_cell.length_a   1.000
_cell.length_b   1.000
_cell.length_c   1.000
_cell.angle_alpha   90.00
_cell.angle_beta   90.00
_cell.angle_gamma   90.00
#
_symmetry.space_group_name_H-M   'P 1'
#
loop_
_entity.id
_entity.type
_entity.pdbx_description
1 polymer ?
#
loop_
_entity_poly.entity_id
_entity_poly.type
_entity_poly.pdbx_seq_one_letter_code
_entity_poly.pdbx_strand_id
1 'polypeptide(L)' 'MAPTSNRELIPIYTEWSNRHLIRYGVEPINDLTNDLREPRKLVTLLQAITFDCVPAAEERINTTISGNTEPV' A
#
# COMPACT_ATOMS: atom_id res chain seq x y z
N MET A 1 -2.95 -26.05 -8.96
CA MET A 1 -2.39 -26.04 -7.60
C MET A 1 -2.29 -24.61 -7.15
N ALA A 2 -2.72 -24.27 -5.94
CA ALA A 2 -2.47 -22.94 -5.37
C ALA A 2 -0.97 -22.83 -5.01
N PRO A 3 -0.33 -21.67 -5.20
CA PRO A 3 1.06 -21.46 -4.79
C PRO A 3 1.17 -21.67 -3.27
N THR A 4 2.10 -22.52 -2.84
CA THR A 4 2.27 -22.87 -1.42
C THR A 4 3.62 -22.43 -0.87
N SER A 5 4.56 -22.05 -1.73
CA SER A 5 5.88 -21.59 -1.31
C SER A 5 6.01 -20.07 -1.40
N ASN A 6 6.78 -19.48 -0.48
CA ASN A 6 7.11 -18.05 -0.54
C ASN A 6 7.72 -17.65 -1.90
N ARG A 7 8.48 -18.56 -2.54
CA ARG A 7 9.06 -18.31 -3.86
C ARG A 7 8.01 -18.08 -4.94
N GLU A 8 6.88 -18.77 -4.87
CA GLU A 8 5.76 -18.58 -5.81
C GLU A 8 4.88 -17.40 -5.42
N LEU A 9 4.76 -17.12 -4.11
CA LEU A 9 3.92 -16.05 -3.59
C LEU A 9 4.53 -14.65 -3.75
N ILE A 10 5.87 -14.52 -3.65
CA ILE A 10 6.55 -13.22 -3.72
C ILE A 10 6.24 -12.47 -5.03
N PRO A 11 6.33 -13.08 -6.23
CA PRO A 11 5.95 -12.38 -7.47
C PRO A 11 4.49 -11.93 -7.47
N ILE A 12 3.57 -12.76 -6.97
CA ILE A 12 2.14 -12.46 -6.91
C ILE A 12 1.87 -11.26 -5.99
N TYR A 13 2.49 -11.23 -4.81
CA TYR A 13 2.34 -10.12 -3.88
C TYR A 13 3.06 -8.86 -4.34
N THR A 14 4.18 -9.00 -5.05
CA THR A 14 4.89 -7.86 -5.67
C THR A 14 3.99 -7.22 -6.75
N GLU A 15 3.40 -8.04 -7.62
CA GLU A 15 2.46 -7.57 -8.65
C GLU A 15 1.21 -6.93 -8.02
N TRP A 16 0.63 -7.56 -7.00
CA TRP A 16 -0.49 -6.99 -6.26
C TRP A 16 -0.15 -5.62 -5.67
N SER A 17 1.02 -5.49 -5.04
CA SER A 17 1.49 -4.22 -4.47
C SER A 17 1.69 -3.15 -5.55
N ASN A 18 2.28 -3.52 -6.69
CA ASN A 18 2.50 -2.60 -7.80
C ASN A 18 1.21 -2.06 -8.40
N ARG A 19 0.11 -2.81 -8.38
CA ARG A 19 -1.20 -2.28 -8.82
C ARG A 19 -1.67 -1.11 -7.96
N HIS A 20 -1.47 -1.16 -6.65
CA HIS A 20 -1.82 -0.06 -5.76
C HIS A 20 -0.87 1.13 -5.93
N LEU A 21 0.44 0.88 -6.02
CA LEU A 21 1.46 1.93 -6.22
C LEU A 21 1.22 2.69 -7.52
N ILE A 22 0.98 1.98 -8.63
CA ILE A 22 0.73 2.58 -9.95
C ILE A 22 -0.53 3.46 -9.93
N ARG A 23 -1.62 2.99 -9.30
CA ARG A 23 -2.85 3.79 -9.17
C ARG A 23 -2.63 5.09 -8.39
N TYR A 24 -1.73 5.06 -7.42
CA TYR A 24 -1.37 6.23 -6.61
C TYR A 24 -0.23 7.07 -7.21
N GLY A 25 0.24 6.75 -8.42
CA GLY A 25 1.31 7.49 -9.10
C GLY A 25 2.70 7.30 -8.48
N VAL A 26 2.92 6.22 -7.74
CA VAL A 26 4.19 5.89 -7.08
C VAL A 26 4.99 4.89 -7.92
N GLU A 27 6.31 4.99 -7.86
CA GLU A 27 7.23 4.05 -8.51
C GLU A 27 6.98 2.61 -8.02
N PRO A 28 6.88 1.62 -8.94
CA PRO A 28 6.71 0.22 -8.57
C PRO A 28 7.95 -0.35 -7.86
N ILE A 29 7.73 -1.41 -7.10
CA ILE A 29 8.77 -2.22 -6.48
C ILE A 29 9.15 -3.41 -7.36
N ASN A 30 10.39 -3.89 -7.20
CA ASN A 30 10.91 -5.04 -7.93
C ASN A 30 10.79 -6.32 -7.13
N ASP A 31 11.04 -6.26 -5.82
CA ASP A 31 10.97 -7.40 -4.93
C ASP A 31 10.40 -7.00 -3.58
N LEU A 32 9.22 -7.55 -3.25
CA LEU A 32 8.51 -7.27 -1.99
C LEU A 32 9.41 -7.46 -0.75
N THR A 33 10.30 -8.45 -0.74
CA THR A 33 11.06 -8.81 0.47
C THR A 33 12.26 -7.91 0.72
N ASN A 34 12.81 -7.30 -0.32
CA ASN A 34 13.96 -6.42 -0.25
C ASN A 34 13.55 -4.94 -0.26
N ASP A 35 12.65 -4.54 -1.15
CA ASP A 35 12.25 -3.14 -1.30
C ASP A 35 11.50 -2.63 -0.05
N LEU A 36 10.63 -3.45 0.53
CA LEU A 36 9.87 -3.04 1.72
C LEU A 36 10.70 -3.04 3.02
N ARG A 37 11.98 -3.40 2.96
CA ARG A 37 12.89 -3.16 4.10
C ARG A 37 13.19 -1.68 4.28
N GLU A 38 13.02 -0.89 3.23
CA GLU A 38 13.05 0.56 3.35
C GLU A 38 11.75 1.06 3.98
N PRO A 39 11.77 1.65 5.19
CA PRO A 39 10.55 2.03 5.91
C PRO A 39 9.66 2.99 5.10
N ARG A 40 10.27 3.86 4.29
CA ARG A 40 9.54 4.80 3.44
C ARG A 40 8.71 4.07 2.38
N LYS A 41 9.29 3.12 1.64
CA LYS A 41 8.57 2.32 0.65
C LYS A 41 7.42 1.53 1.27
N LEU A 42 7.63 0.96 2.46
CA LEU A 42 6.57 0.26 3.20
C LEU A 42 5.40 1.18 3.55
N VAL A 43 5.68 2.35 4.11
CA VAL A 43 4.65 3.34 4.47
C VAL A 43 3.92 3.83 3.22
N THR A 44 4.63 4.11 2.14
CA THR A 44 4.02 4.55 0.88
C THR A 44 3.10 3.47 0.28
N LEU A 45 3.50 2.20 0.33
CA LEU A 45 2.63 1.09 -0.10
C LEU A 45 1.36 1.01 0.76
N LEU A 46 1.49 1.12 2.09
CA LEU A 46 0.34 1.11 3.00
C LEU A 46 -0.62 2.27 2.72
N GLN A 47 -0.10 3.47 2.46
CA GLN A 47 -0.90 4.63 2.06
C GLN A 47 -1.64 4.37 0.75
N ALA A 48 -0.93 3.92 -0.29
CA ALA A 48 -1.52 3.60 -1.59
C ALA A 48 -2.65 2.56 -1.47
N ILE A 49 -2.45 1.51 -0.68
CA ILE A 49 -3.48 0.49 -0.41
C ILE A 49 -4.68 1.11 0.33
N THR A 50 -4.42 1.93 1.35
CA THR A 50 -5.48 2.53 2.17
C THR A 50 -6.35 3.47 1.34
N PHE A 51 -5.74 4.30 0.50
CA PHE A 51 -6.45 5.24 -0.36
C PHE A 51 -7.17 4.58 -1.53
N ASP A 52 -6.63 3.47 -2.06
CA ASP A 52 -7.31 2.70 -3.11
C ASP A 52 -8.52 1.90 -2.55
N CYS A 53 -8.45 1.42 -1.31
CA CYS A 53 -9.53 0.62 -0.70
C CYS A 53 -10.66 1.45 -0.09
N VAL A 54 -10.37 2.67 0.36
CA VAL A 54 -11.32 3.49 1.10
C VAL A 54 -11.49 4.83 0.36
N PRO A 55 -12.58 4.98 -0.41
CA PRO A 55 -12.97 6.30 -0.93
C PRO A 55 -13.03 7.30 0.24
N ALA A 56 -12.40 8.46 0.07
CA ALA A 56 -12.23 9.50 1.09
C ALA A 56 -11.30 9.18 2.28
N ALA A 57 -10.50 8.10 2.26
CA ALA A 57 -9.51 7.89 3.31
C ALA A 57 -8.46 9.01 3.38
N GLU A 58 -8.08 9.61 2.26
CA GLU A 58 -7.14 10.74 2.24
C GLU A 58 -7.68 11.91 3.04
N GLU A 59 -8.92 12.29 2.78
CA GLU A 59 -9.62 13.35 3.51
C GLU A 59 -9.77 12.99 4.99
N ARG A 60 -10.22 11.77 5.31
CA ARG A 60 -10.40 11.34 6.71
C ARG A 60 -9.07 11.31 7.49
N ILE A 61 -7.99 10.86 6.87
CA ILE A 61 -6.66 10.84 7.50
C ILE A 61 -6.16 12.26 7.69
N ASN A 62 -6.28 13.13 6.69
CA ASN A 62 -5.88 14.54 6.80
C ASN A 62 -6.68 15.29 7.87
N THR A 63 -7.99 15.06 7.94
CA THR A 63 -8.90 15.62 8.95
C THR A 63 -8.53 15.13 10.35
N THR A 64 -8.23 13.84 10.51
CA THR A 64 -7.79 13.24 11.77
C THR A 64 -6.42 13.78 12.22
N ILE A 65 -5.43 13.87 11.31
CA ILE A 65 -4.09 14.41 11.61
C ILE A 65 -4.18 15.90 11.97
N SER A 66 -5.09 16.64 11.35
CA SER A 66 -5.34 18.06 11.63
C SER A 66 -6.06 18.29 12.97
N GLY A 67 -6.40 17.23 13.71
CA GLY A 67 -7.10 17.32 14.99
C GLY A 67 -8.59 17.64 14.87
N ASN A 68 -9.14 17.62 13.66
CA ASN A 68 -10.56 17.82 13.43
C ASN A 68 -11.26 16.47 13.51
N THR A 69 -11.63 16.02 14.70
CA THR A 69 -12.56 14.89 14.81
C THR A 69 -13.95 15.40 14.42
N GLU A 70 -14.48 14.94 13.28
CA GLU A 70 -15.91 15.11 13.00
C GLU A 70 -16.72 14.48 14.16
N PRO A 71 -17.75 15.16 14.68
CA PRO A 71 -18.62 14.56 15.67
C PRO A 71 -19.40 13.41 15.02
N VAL A 72 -19.34 12.23 15.65
CA VAL A 72 -20.26 11.11 15.40
C VAL A 72 -21.68 11.52 15.76
#